data_AF-A0A972C1T7-F1
#
_entry.id   AF-A0A972C1T7-F1
#
_cell.length_a   1.000
_cell.length_b   1.000
_cell.length_c   1.000
_cell.angle_alpha   90.00
_cell.angle_beta   90.00
_cell.angle_gamma   90.00
#
_symmetry.space_group_name_H-M   'P 1'
#
loop_
_entity.id
_entity.type
_entity.pdbx_description
1 polymer ?
#
loop_
_entity_poly.entity_id
_entity_poly.type
_entity_poly.pdbx_seq_one_letter_code
_entity_poly.pdbx_strand_id
1 'polypeptide(L)'
;MSVLEQVRQNPVVDKSEYYACLEQLRNEGFDLLISLTAVDRGDSLEVVVHLARSTDLERVVVKAPVDSSEPAIPSLCSLWPAANWHERECYDLFGITFLGHPNLKRILLKEDFSGHPLRKNFTAARDGAAKGGE
;
A
#
# COMPACT_ATOMS: atom_id res chain seq x y z
N MET A 1 -19.81 6.28 -17.80
CA MET A 1 -19.02 5.04 -17.75
C MET A 1 -18.87 4.67 -16.29
N SER A 2 -19.00 3.40 -15.94
CA SER A 2 -18.79 2.95 -14.56
C SER A 2 -17.31 3.05 -14.20
N VAL A 3 -16.99 3.34 -12.93
CA VAL A 3 -15.59 3.38 -12.46
C VAL A 3 -14.91 2.02 -12.66
N LEU A 4 -15.67 0.93 -12.58
CA LEU A 4 -15.17 -0.42 -12.84
C LEU A 4 -14.66 -0.58 -14.28
N GLU A 5 -15.39 -0.07 -15.27
CA GLU A 5 -14.99 -0.14 -16.68
C GLU A 5 -13.71 0.67 -16.94
N GLN A 6 -13.62 1.86 -16.34
CA GLN A 6 -12.43 2.71 -16.42
C GLN A 6 -11.21 2.01 -15.83
N VAL A 7 -11.32 1.46 -14.61
CA VAL A 7 -10.22 0.77 -13.93
C VAL A 7 -9.81 -0.51 -14.67
N ARG A 8 -10.76 -1.20 -15.32
CA ARG A 8 -10.44 -2.36 -16.16
C ARG A 8 -9.64 -1.99 -17.39
N GLN A 9 -9.94 -0.86 -18.00
CA GLN A 9 -9.19 -0.37 -19.15
C GLN A 9 -7.80 0.16 -18.74
N ASN A 10 -7.73 0.87 -17.61
CA ASN A 10 -6.49 1.34 -17.03
C ASN A 10 -6.54 1.21 -15.50
N PRO A 11 -5.84 0.24 -14.90
CA PRO A 11 -5.86 0.04 -13.45
C PRO A 11 -5.06 1.11 -12.69
N VAL A 12 -4.27 1.93 -13.39
CA VAL A 12 -3.42 2.96 -12.79
C VAL A 12 -4.21 4.26 -12.67
N VAL A 13 -4.38 4.73 -11.45
CA VAL A 13 -5.04 6.01 -11.11
C VAL A 13 -4.03 6.97 -10.49
N ASP A 14 -4.25 8.26 -10.70
CA ASP A 14 -3.43 9.28 -10.06
C ASP A 14 -3.67 9.29 -8.54
N LYS A 15 -2.64 9.64 -7.76
CA LYS A 15 -2.74 9.76 -6.30
C LYS A 15 -3.88 10.69 -5.85
N SER A 16 -4.19 11.73 -6.61
CA SER A 16 -5.30 12.66 -6.33
C SER A 16 -6.69 12.05 -6.54
N GLU A 17 -6.81 11.03 -7.40
CA GLU A 17 -8.07 10.35 -7.70
C GLU A 17 -8.25 9.04 -6.92
N TYR A 18 -7.17 8.52 -6.33
CA TYR A 18 -7.12 7.23 -5.63
C TYR A 18 -8.28 6.98 -4.65
N TYR A 19 -8.49 7.89 -3.70
CA TYR A 19 -9.52 7.70 -2.67
C TYR A 19 -10.92 7.74 -3.27
N ALA A 20 -11.19 8.72 -4.15
CA ALA A 20 -12.49 8.87 -4.79
C ALA A 20 -12.83 7.67 -5.69
N CYS A 21 -11.86 7.14 -6.43
CA CYS A 21 -12.02 5.93 -7.23
C CYS A 21 -12.41 4.73 -6.36
N LEU A 22 -11.70 4.52 -5.26
CA LEU A 22 -11.95 3.40 -4.35
C LEU A 22 -13.26 3.55 -3.58
N GLU A 23 -13.64 4.76 -3.18
CA GLU A 23 -14.94 5.03 -2.58
C GLU A 23 -16.08 4.71 -3.56
N GLN A 24 -15.95 5.06 -4.85
CA GLN A 24 -16.92 4.68 -5.87
C GLN A 24 -17.01 3.16 -6.05
N LEU A 25 -15.88 2.45 -6.11
CA LEU A 25 -15.87 0.98 -6.16
C LEU A 25 -16.55 0.37 -4.93
N ARG A 26 -16.32 0.92 -3.73
CA ARG A 26 -17.03 0.49 -2.52
C ARG A 26 -18.54 0.66 -2.66
N ASN A 27 -18.99 1.78 -3.21
CA ASN A 27 -20.40 2.07 -3.46
C ASN A 27 -21.02 1.17 -4.55
N GLU A 28 -20.22 0.68 -5.51
CA GLU A 28 -20.62 -0.34 -6.51
C GLU A 28 -20.61 -1.78 -5.95
N GLY A 29 -20.33 -1.94 -4.65
CA GLY A 29 -20.43 -3.21 -3.93
C GLY A 29 -19.13 -3.99 -3.80
N PHE A 30 -17.96 -3.40 -4.11
CA PHE A 30 -16.67 -4.03 -3.82
C PHE A 30 -16.36 -3.96 -2.31
N ASP A 31 -17.04 -4.80 -1.53
CA ASP A 31 -17.03 -4.82 -0.07
C ASP A 31 -15.87 -5.62 0.54
N LEU A 32 -15.18 -6.44 -0.25
CA LEU A 32 -14.04 -7.24 0.21
C LEU A 32 -12.71 -6.61 -0.22
N LEU A 33 -11.92 -6.15 0.76
CA LEU A 33 -10.50 -5.87 0.56
C LEU A 33 -9.72 -7.18 0.65
N ILE A 34 -9.19 -7.64 -0.49
CA ILE A 34 -8.44 -8.90 -0.58
C ILE A 34 -6.98 -8.69 -0.15
N SER A 35 -6.38 -7.60 -0.60
CA SER A 35 -5.01 -7.23 -0.24
C SER A 35 -4.77 -5.76 -0.57
N LEU A 36 -3.94 -5.11 0.24
CA LEU A 36 -3.31 -3.84 -0.10
C LEU A 36 -1.80 -4.03 0.12
N THR A 37 -1.02 -3.77 -0.92
CA THR A 37 0.44 -3.93 -0.88
C THR A 37 1.12 -2.81 -1.66
N ALA A 38 2.45 -2.82 -1.73
CA ALA A 38 3.22 -1.87 -2.50
C ALA A 38 4.29 -2.56 -3.35
N VAL A 39 4.68 -1.89 -4.44
CA VAL A 39 5.75 -2.32 -5.33
C VAL A 39 6.73 -1.18 -5.51
N ASP A 40 8.02 -1.43 -5.30
CA ASP A 40 9.07 -0.49 -5.65
C ASP A 40 9.42 -0.64 -7.15
N ARG A 41 9.08 0.38 -7.95
CA ARG A 41 9.36 0.43 -9.39
C ARG A 41 10.78 0.91 -9.70
N GLY A 42 11.50 1.44 -8.71
CA GLY A 42 12.86 1.97 -8.80
C GLY A 42 12.87 3.49 -8.76
N ASP A 43 12.09 4.13 -9.63
CA ASP A 43 11.87 5.58 -9.66
C ASP A 43 10.73 6.03 -8.73
N SER A 44 9.75 5.14 -8.52
CA SER A 44 8.52 5.38 -7.77
C SER A 44 8.14 4.16 -6.93
N LEU A 45 7.27 4.38 -5.95
CA LEU A 45 6.54 3.30 -5.30
C LEU A 45 5.14 3.24 -5.91
N GLU A 46 4.50 2.07 -5.91
CA GLU A 46 3.14 1.89 -6.41
C GLU A 46 2.33 1.14 -5.37
N VAL A 47 1.26 1.74 -4.85
CA VAL A 47 0.29 1.06 -3.99
C VAL A 47 -0.66 0.26 -4.87
N VAL A 48 -0.89 -1.00 -4.52
CA VAL A 48 -1.75 -1.92 -5.27
C VAL A 48 -2.85 -2.43 -4.36
N VAL A 49 -4.10 -2.21 -4.76
CA VAL A 49 -5.30 -2.57 -3.99
C VAL A 49 -6.08 -3.61 -4.78
N HIS A 50 -6.27 -4.78 -4.18
CA HIS A 50 -7.09 -5.85 -4.71
C HIS A 50 -8.44 -5.86 -3.98
N LEU A 51 -9.51 -5.69 -4.75
CA LEU A 51 -10.88 -5.75 -4.25
C LEU A 51 -11.65 -6.89 -4.88
N ALA A 52 -12.65 -7.39 -4.15
CA ALA A 52 -13.68 -8.26 -4.68
C ALA A 52 -15.06 -7.82 -4.18
N ARG A 53 -16.08 -8.20 -4.94
CA ARG A 53 -17.48 -8.08 -4.52
C ARG A 53 -17.97 -9.43 -4.02
N SER A 54 -18.56 -9.46 -2.83
CA SER A 54 -18.95 -10.71 -2.17
C SER A 54 -20.11 -11.43 -2.85
N THR A 55 -20.94 -10.72 -3.61
CA THR A 55 -22.15 -11.26 -4.25
C THR A 55 -21.86 -12.13 -5.48
N ASP A 56 -20.82 -11.81 -6.25
CA ASP A 56 -20.50 -12.47 -7.53
C ASP A 56 -19.01 -12.81 -7.69
N LEU A 57 -18.18 -12.47 -6.69
CA LEU A 57 -16.73 -12.63 -6.70
C LEU A 57 -16.04 -11.90 -7.86
N GLU A 58 -16.70 -10.87 -8.42
CA GLU A 58 -16.10 -9.95 -9.37
C GLU A 58 -14.86 -9.30 -8.72
N ARG A 59 -13.71 -9.31 -9.40
CA ARG A 59 -12.45 -8.76 -8.90
C ARG A 59 -12.01 -7.54 -9.70
N VAL A 60 -11.37 -6.61 -9.02
CA VAL A 60 -10.73 -5.44 -9.62
C VAL A 60 -9.42 -5.12 -8.88
N VAL A 61 -8.47 -4.55 -9.62
CA VAL A 61 -7.19 -4.10 -9.08
C VAL A 61 -7.00 -2.63 -9.41
N VAL A 62 -6.74 -1.82 -8.39
CA VAL A 62 -6.40 -0.41 -8.53
C VAL A 62 -4.95 -0.22 -8.14
N LYS A 63 -4.22 0.57 -8.92
CA LYS A 63 -2.80 0.89 -8.69
C LYS A 63 -2.64 2.40 -8.62
N ALA A 64 -1.87 2.88 -7.65
CA ALA A 64 -1.58 4.30 -7.50
C ALA A 64 -0.07 4.51 -7.33
N PRO A 65 0.61 5.12 -8.30
CA PRO A 65 1.99 5.57 -8.14
C PRO A 65 2.06 6.63 -7.03
N VAL A 66 3.09 6.52 -6.19
CA VAL A 66 3.43 7.50 -5.15
C VAL A 66 4.92 7.82 -5.23
N ASP A 67 5.23 9.08 -4.93
CA ASP A 67 6.61 9.57 -4.91
C ASP A 67 7.48 8.76 -3.94
N SER A 68 8.69 8.40 -4.35
CA SER A 68 9.58 7.55 -3.54
C SER A 68 10.31 8.33 -2.42
N SER A 69 10.44 9.65 -2.56
CA SER A 69 11.08 10.56 -1.60
C SER A 69 10.13 10.97 -0.46
N GLU A 70 8.88 11.27 -0.80
CA GLU A 70 7.82 11.57 0.18
C GLU A 70 6.56 10.70 -0.08
N PRO A 71 6.66 9.38 0.14
CA PRO A 71 5.56 8.46 -0.15
C PRO A 71 4.45 8.62 0.86
N ALA A 72 3.39 9.31 0.44
CA ALA A 72 2.16 9.44 1.21
C ALA A 72 0.94 9.22 0.30
N ILE A 73 -0.13 8.66 0.85
CA ILE A 73 -1.41 8.45 0.14
C ILE A 73 -2.57 8.39 1.16
N PRO A 74 -3.82 8.71 0.82
CA PRO A 74 -4.94 8.54 1.74
C PRO A 74 -5.10 7.09 2.24
N SER A 75 -5.41 6.93 3.53
CA SER A 75 -5.80 5.65 4.12
C SER A 75 -7.19 5.22 3.64
N LEU A 76 -7.37 3.92 3.48
CA LEU A 76 -8.63 3.27 3.16
C LEU A 76 -9.32 2.68 4.39
N CYS A 77 -8.77 2.86 5.60
CA CYS A 77 -9.32 2.29 6.83
C CYS A 77 -10.79 2.70 7.09
N SER A 78 -11.19 3.90 6.67
CA SER A 78 -12.58 4.39 6.74
C SER A 78 -13.54 3.62 5.83
N LEU A 79 -13.04 3.12 4.69
CA LEU A 79 -13.80 2.36 3.71
C LEU A 79 -13.77 0.87 4.05
N TRP A 80 -12.58 0.29 4.25
CA TRP A 80 -12.39 -1.11 4.62
C TRP A 80 -11.54 -1.21 5.89
N PRO A 81 -12.12 -1.64 7.03
CA PRO A 81 -11.37 -1.83 8.28
C PRO A 81 -10.19 -2.80 8.16
N ALA A 82 -10.27 -3.77 7.25
CA ALA A 82 -9.18 -4.70 6.94
C ALA A 82 -7.90 -4.00 6.45
N ALA A 83 -8.00 -2.78 5.91
CA ALA A 83 -6.85 -2.00 5.44
C ALA A 83 -5.85 -1.71 6.56
N ASN A 84 -6.27 -1.69 7.83
CA ASN A 84 -5.40 -1.35 8.95
C ASN A 84 -4.09 -2.15 8.98
N TRP A 85 -4.18 -3.47 8.81
CA TRP A 85 -3.01 -4.33 8.85
C TRP A 85 -2.13 -4.18 7.60
N HIS A 86 -2.77 -4.11 6.43
CA HIS A 86 -2.08 -3.95 5.15
C HIS A 86 -1.35 -2.61 5.02
N GLU A 87 -1.98 -1.52 5.46
CA GLU A 87 -1.39 -0.18 5.42
C GLU A 87 -0.21 -0.08 6.40
N ARG A 88 -0.31 -0.74 7.57
CA ARG A 88 0.82 -0.84 8.52
C ARG A 88 1.96 -1.69 7.98
N GLU A 89 1.68 -2.78 7.26
CA GLU A 89 2.70 -3.59 6.58
C GLU A 89 3.44 -2.76 5.53
N CYS A 90 2.70 -2.06 4.66
CA CYS A 90 3.27 -1.16 3.65
C CYS A 90 4.09 -0.02 4.28
N TYR A 91 3.61 0.55 5.38
CA TYR A 91 4.37 1.54 6.14
C TYR A 91 5.67 0.95 6.69
N ASP A 92 5.62 -0.24 7.28
CA ASP A 92 6.80 -0.84 7.90
C ASP A 92 7.86 -1.24 6.86
N LEU A 93 7.43 -1.90 5.77
CA LEU A 93 8.32 -2.52 4.80
C LEU A 93 8.72 -1.60 3.65
N PHE A 94 7.86 -0.65 3.26
CA PHE A 94 8.09 0.29 2.16
C PHE A 94 8.11 1.76 2.60
N GLY A 95 7.75 2.09 3.84
CA GLY A 95 7.79 3.48 4.34
C GLY A 95 6.71 4.38 3.76
N ILE A 96 5.62 3.83 3.24
CA ILE A 96 4.51 4.61 2.70
C ILE A 96 3.63 5.11 3.86
N THR A 97 3.39 6.41 3.91
CA THR A 97 2.54 7.05 4.92
C THR A 97 1.08 7.05 4.46
N PHE A 98 0.20 6.40 5.23
CA PHE A 98 -1.23 6.38 4.96
C PHE A 98 -1.94 7.48 5.76
N LEU A 99 -2.32 8.56 5.09
CA LEU A 99 -2.92 9.76 5.70
C LEU A 99 -4.31 9.45 6.24
N GLY A 100 -4.57 9.79 7.50
CA GLY A 100 -5.84 9.49 8.17
C GLY A 100 -5.94 8.08 8.75
N HIS A 101 -4.86 7.28 8.71
CA HIS A 101 -4.84 5.95 9.32
C HIS A 101 -4.94 6.05 10.86
N PRO A 102 -5.80 5.27 11.54
CA PRO A 102 -6.09 5.42 12.97
C PRO A 102 -4.92 5.09 13.91
N ASN A 103 -4.02 4.19 13.51
CA ASN A 103 -2.86 3.78 14.32
C ASN A 103 -1.68 3.34 13.43
N LEU A 104 -1.08 4.27 12.69
CA LEU A 104 0.00 3.95 11.75
C LEU A 104 1.33 3.76 12.51
N LYS A 105 1.69 2.50 12.74
CA LYS A 105 2.90 2.08 13.45
C LYS A 105 3.43 0.78 12.85
N ARG A 106 4.74 0.55 12.97
CA ARG A 106 5.42 -0.70 12.58
C ARG A 106 4.73 -1.92 13.20
N ILE A 107 4.83 -3.07 12.53
CA ILE A 107 4.17 -4.33 12.95
C ILE A 107 5.05 -5.57 12.81
N LEU A 108 5.94 -5.61 11.82
CA LEU A 108 6.77 -6.76 11.48
C LEU A 108 8.22 -6.55 11.91
N LEU A 109 8.74 -5.33 11.73
CA LEU A 109 10.12 -5.02 12.07
C LEU A 109 10.27 -4.65 13.55
N LYS A 110 11.48 -4.86 14.06
CA LYS A 110 11.84 -4.40 15.41
C LYS A 110 11.74 -2.89 15.50
N GLU A 111 11.46 -2.38 16.71
CA GLU A 111 11.30 -0.94 16.96
C GLU A 111 12.56 -0.13 16.60
N ASP A 112 13.74 -0.73 16.76
CA ASP A 112 15.05 -0.15 16.46
C ASP A 112 15.52 -0.38 15.01
N PHE A 113 14.70 -1.05 14.18
CA PHE A 113 15.06 -1.31 12.78
C PHE A 113 15.08 0.00 11.97
N SER A 114 16.24 0.31 11.40
CA SER A 114 16.41 1.47 10.52
C SER A 114 16.10 1.10 9.06
N GLY A 115 15.22 1.88 8.43
CA GLY A 115 14.89 1.75 7.01
C GLY A 115 13.66 0.88 6.70
N HIS A 116 13.55 0.51 5.42
CA HIS A 116 12.41 -0.13 4.79
C HIS A 116 12.90 -1.24 3.82
N PRO A 117 12.93 -2.51 4.25
CA PRO A 117 13.69 -3.56 3.61
C PRO A 117 13.17 -3.99 2.23
N LEU A 118 11.92 -3.68 1.89
CA LEU A 118 11.36 -4.00 0.57
C LEU A 118 11.57 -2.87 -0.46
N ARG A 119 12.27 -1.79 -0.09
CA ARG A 119 12.74 -0.80 -1.07
C ARG A 119 13.97 -1.32 -1.80
N LYS A 120 14.06 -1.08 -3.11
CA LYS A 120 15.19 -1.51 -3.95
C LYS A 120 16.50 -0.81 -3.60
N ASN A 121 16.44 0.40 -3.05
CA ASN A 121 17.61 1.14 -2.60
C ASN A 121 18.06 0.77 -1.17
N PHE A 122 17.34 -0.13 -0.49
CA PHE A 122 17.71 -0.58 0.83
C PHE A 122 18.95 -1.48 0.75
N THR A 123 20.00 -1.10 1.48
CA THR A 123 21.16 -1.95 1.67
C THR A 123 21.10 -2.54 3.07
N ALA A 124 20.84 -3.85 3.17
CA ALA A 124 20.96 -4.54 4.45
C ALA A 124 22.41 -4.45 4.91
N ALA A 125 22.64 -3.98 6.15
CA ALA A 125 23.93 -4.18 6.78
C ALA A 125 24.20 -5.69 6.77
N ARG A 126 25.32 -6.10 6.16
CA ARG A 126 25.75 -7.49 6.19
C ARG A 126 26.14 -7.79 7.63
N ASP A 127 25.27 -8.41 8.41
CA ASP A 127 25.63 -8.91 9.73
C ASP A 127 26.74 -9.95 9.57
N GLY A 128 27.98 -9.55 9.90
CA GLY A 128 29.17 -10.37 9.66
C GLY A 128 30.54 -9.70 9.84
N ALA A 129 30.63 -8.42 10.21
CA ALA A 129 31.86 -7.90 10.82
C ALA A 129 31.80 -8.21 12.32
N ALA A 130 32.23 -9.42 12.69
CA ALA A 130 32.59 -9.71 14.07
C ALA A 130 33.49 -8.57 14.56
N LYS A 131 33.04 -7.85 15.59
CA LYS A 131 33.89 -6.96 16.35
C LYS A 131 35.05 -7.81 16.85
N GLY A 132 36.23 -7.64 16.25
CA GLY A 132 37.48 -8.07 16.87
C GLY A 132 37.60 -7.33 18.18
N GLY A 133 37.44 -8.07 19.28
CA GLY A 133 37.76 -7.58 20.62
C GLY A 133 39.25 -7.28 20.72
N GLU A 134 39.57 -6.28 21.54
CA GLU A 134 40.92 -5.93 22.00
C GLU A 134 41.72 -7.14 22.51
#